data_AF-A0A5B9WDD5-F1
#
_entry.id   AF-A0A5B9WDD5-F1
#
_cell.length_a   1.000
_cell.length_b   1.000
_cell.length_c   1.000
_cell.angle_alpha   90.00
_cell.angle_beta   90.00
_cell.angle_gamma   90.00
#
_symmetry.space_group_name_H-M   'P 1'
#
loop_
_entity.id
_entity.type
_entity.pdbx_description
1 polymer ?
#
loop_
_entity_poly.entity_id
_entity_poly.type
_entity_poly.pdbx_seq_one_letter_code
_entity_poly.pdbx_strand_id
1 'polypeptide(L)'
;MGAVVPEAAGLPRCSTFCWTRSGNKLNHKEGPMEARYTAVIQQHDEWWIGWVEEVPGVNSQGATRDELLENLRDALEEALEMNRLDARAAADGEFEEVSLVR
;
A
#
# COMPACT_ATOMS: atom_id res chain seq x y z
N MET A 1 -16.21 1.72 -10.83
CA MET A 1 -15.10 1.86 -11.78
C MET A 1 -13.95 1.01 -11.27
N GLY A 2 -13.71 -0.16 -11.87
CA GLY A 2 -12.58 -1.02 -11.51
C GLY A 2 -11.34 -0.59 -12.29
N ALA A 3 -10.22 -0.40 -11.61
CA ALA A 3 -8.94 -0.25 -12.27
C ALA A 3 -8.58 -1.61 -12.90
N VAL A 4 -8.74 -1.71 -14.21
CA VAL A 4 -8.24 -2.82 -15.00
C VAL A 4 -6.73 -2.60 -15.10
N VAL A 5 -5.94 -3.48 -14.49
CA VAL A 5 -4.50 -3.55 -14.74
C VAL A 5 -4.30 -3.85 -16.24
N PRO A 6 -3.69 -2.94 -17.02
CA PRO A 6 -3.57 -3.13 -18.45
C PRO A 6 -2.55 -4.23 -18.78
N GLU A 7 -2.90 -5.06 -19.77
CA GLU A 7 -2.03 -6.07 -20.34
C GLU A 7 -0.79 -5.43 -20.98
N ALA A 8 0.37 -6.00 -20.69
CA ALA A 8 1.68 -5.42 -20.95
C ALA A 8 1.97 -5.20 -22.45
N ALA A 9 2.27 -3.94 -22.82
CA ALA A 9 3.01 -3.63 -24.05
C ALA A 9 3.87 -2.36 -23.85
N GLY A 10 5.14 -2.61 -23.48
CA GLY A 10 6.33 -1.76 -23.57
C GLY A 10 6.22 -0.23 -23.53
N LEU A 11 6.66 0.37 -22.42
CA LEU A 11 7.25 1.72 -22.35
C LEU A 11 8.26 1.83 -21.17
N PRO A 12 9.20 2.79 -21.17
CA PRO A 12 10.55 2.62 -20.65
C PRO A 12 10.76 2.91 -19.16
N ARG A 13 11.92 2.43 -18.73
CA ARG A 13 12.58 2.56 -17.44
C ARG A 13 12.69 4.01 -16.97
N CYS A 14 12.46 4.22 -15.67
CA CYS A 14 13.03 5.25 -14.80
C CYS A 14 12.56 6.72 -14.99
N SER A 15 12.02 7.33 -13.93
CA SER A 15 12.49 8.65 -13.46
C SER A 15 12.02 8.97 -12.02
N THR A 16 13.01 9.13 -11.12
CA THR A 16 13.01 10.16 -10.03
C THR A 16 12.16 9.83 -8.79
N PHE A 17 12.64 9.14 -7.75
CA PHE A 17 13.75 9.53 -6.86
C PHE A 17 14.32 8.29 -6.15
N CYS A 18 15.62 8.04 -6.32
CA CYS A 18 16.39 7.12 -5.51
C CYS A 18 17.02 7.91 -4.34
N TRP A 19 16.66 7.57 -3.10
CA TRP A 19 17.51 7.89 -1.94
C TRP A 19 17.91 6.57 -1.28
N THR A 20 19.22 6.32 -1.28
CA THR A 20 19.83 5.36 -0.35
C THR A 20 19.68 5.92 1.06
N ARG A 21 18.93 5.23 1.92
CA ARG A 21 19.00 5.49 3.37
C ARG A 21 19.43 4.25 4.13
N SER A 22 20.66 4.38 4.62
CA SER A 22 21.32 3.61 5.66
C SER A 22 20.37 3.12 6.74
N GLY A 23 20.57 1.86 7.14
CA GLY A 23 19.72 1.14 8.06
C GLY A 23 19.58 1.79 9.44
N ASN A 24 18.43 1.54 10.05
CA ASN A 24 18.29 1.49 11.49
C ASN A 24 17.15 0.50 11.82
N LYS A 25 17.52 -0.72 12.22
CA LYS A 25 16.57 -1.70 12.76
C LYS A 25 16.22 -1.27 14.17
N LEU A 26 15.13 -0.53 14.35
CA LEU A 26 14.59 -0.21 15.66
C LEU A 26 13.45 -1.17 16.00
N ASN A 27 13.70 -1.99 17.02
CA ASN A 27 12.81 -2.36 18.12
C ASN A 27 11.35 -2.67 17.77
N HIS A 28 11.00 -3.96 17.78
CA HIS A 28 9.61 -4.41 17.84
C HIS A 28 9.05 -4.10 19.24
N LYS A 29 8.48 -2.91 19.41
CA LYS A 29 7.47 -2.69 20.45
C LYS A 29 6.14 -3.09 19.83
N GLU A 30 5.56 -4.20 20.29
CA GLU A 30 4.23 -4.60 19.86
C GLU A 30 3.23 -3.51 20.31
N GLY A 31 2.81 -2.70 19.34
CA GLY A 31 1.86 -1.61 19.50
C GLY A 31 0.42 -2.11 19.68
N PRO A 32 -0.53 -1.18 19.86
CA PRO A 32 -1.97 -1.51 19.91
C PRO A 32 -2.36 -2.20 18.60
N MET A 33 -3.36 -3.10 18.60
CA MET A 33 -3.63 -4.04 17.49
C MET A 33 -3.51 -3.37 16.13
N GLU A 34 -2.33 -3.54 15.52
CA GLU A 34 -2.06 -3.09 14.18
C GLU A 34 -3.03 -3.85 13.28
N ALA A 35 -3.83 -3.12 12.52
CA ALA A 35 -4.67 -3.73 11.50
C ALA A 35 -3.78 -4.67 10.68
N ARG A 36 -4.09 -5.98 10.74
CA ARG A 36 -3.31 -6.98 10.04
C ARG A 36 -3.81 -6.98 8.61
N TYR A 37 -2.92 -6.63 7.69
CA TYR A 37 -3.19 -6.65 6.26
C TYR A 37 -2.51 -7.86 5.63
N THR A 38 -3.21 -8.50 4.73
CA THR A 38 -2.80 -9.73 4.06
C THR A 38 -2.61 -9.46 2.58
N ALA A 39 -1.41 -9.75 2.07
CA ALA A 39 -1.12 -9.63 0.65
C ALA A 39 -1.32 -10.97 -0.05
N VAL A 40 -2.17 -11.00 -1.07
CA VAL A 40 -2.19 -12.08 -2.07
C VAL A 40 -1.15 -11.75 -3.12
N ILE A 41 -0.21 -12.67 -3.37
CA ILE A 41 0.92 -12.46 -4.26
C ILE A 41 0.96 -13.56 -5.32
N GLN A 42 1.17 -13.15 -6.57
CA GLN A 42 1.30 -14.04 -7.71
C GLN A 42 2.53 -13.64 -8.53
N GLN A 43 3.30 -14.63 -8.97
CA GLN A 43 4.34 -14.43 -9.98
C GLN A 43 3.75 -14.69 -11.37
N HIS A 44 3.95 -13.75 -12.29
CA HIS A 44 3.53 -13.82 -13.69
C HIS A 44 4.73 -13.51 -14.59
N ASP A 45 5.25 -14.53 -15.27
CA ASP A 45 6.51 -14.48 -16.02
C ASP A 45 7.68 -13.92 -15.16
N GLU A 46 8.26 -12.81 -15.60
CA GLU A 46 9.36 -12.11 -14.92
C GLU A 46 8.89 -11.10 -13.86
N TRP A 47 7.58 -10.97 -13.66
CA TRP A 47 6.98 -9.95 -12.78
C TRP A 47 6.25 -10.58 -11.59
N TRP A 48 6.18 -9.82 -10.51
CA TRP A 48 5.38 -10.10 -9.34
C TRP A 48 4.21 -9.13 -9.28
N ILE A 49 3.01 -9.64 -9.02
CA ILE A 49 1.77 -8.87 -8.88
C ILE A 49 1.16 -9.21 -7.53
N GLY A 50 0.57 -8.23 -6.85
CA GLY A 50 -0.11 -8.50 -5.59
C GLY A 50 -1.24 -7.54 -5.26
N TRP A 51 -2.05 -7.96 -4.31
CA TRP A 51 -3.26 -7.28 -3.85
C TRP A 51 -3.32 -7.33 -2.32
N VAL A 52 -3.83 -6.27 -1.69
CA VAL A 52 -4.18 -6.29 -0.25
C VAL A 52 -5.62 -6.75 -0.11
N GLU A 53 -5.82 -7.88 0.58
CA GLU A 53 -7.12 -8.56 0.69
C GLU A 53 -8.18 -7.68 1.37
N GLU A 54 -7.79 -6.93 2.40
CA GLU A 54 -8.69 -6.13 3.22
C GLU A 54 -9.04 -4.77 2.60
N VAL A 55 -8.28 -4.32 1.59
CA VAL A 55 -8.45 -2.98 0.98
C VAL A 55 -8.64 -3.10 -0.53
N PRO A 56 -9.91 -3.17 -1.00
CA PRO A 56 -10.21 -3.25 -2.42
C PRO A 56 -9.57 -2.09 -3.20
N GLY A 57 -8.92 -2.42 -4.32
CA GLY A 57 -8.24 -1.44 -5.17
C GLY A 57 -6.78 -1.22 -4.82
N VAL A 58 -6.28 -1.66 -3.65
CA VAL A 58 -4.86 -1.59 -3.32
C VAL A 58 -4.14 -2.80 -3.92
N ASN A 59 -3.37 -2.53 -4.97
CA ASN A 59 -2.58 -3.51 -5.71
C ASN A 59 -1.30 -2.88 -6.22
N SER A 60 -0.30 -3.69 -6.49
CA SER A 60 0.93 -3.23 -7.13
C SER A 60 1.66 -4.37 -7.85
N GLN A 61 2.77 -4.03 -8.49
CA GLN A 61 3.67 -4.95 -9.16
C GLN A 61 5.14 -4.63 -8.87
N GLY A 62 6.03 -5.61 -9.03
CA GLY A 62 7.47 -5.45 -8.89
C GLY A 62 8.25 -6.44 -9.74
N ALA A 63 9.48 -6.12 -10.13
CA ALA A 63 10.36 -7.07 -10.83
C ALA A 63 10.86 -8.17 -9.87
N THR A 64 10.85 -7.89 -8.57
CA THR A 64 11.12 -8.88 -7.52
C THR A 64 9.98 -8.93 -6.51
N ARG A 65 9.90 -10.04 -5.77
CA ARG A 65 8.92 -10.19 -4.69
C ARG A 65 9.10 -9.12 -3.60
N ASP A 66 10.33 -8.75 -3.29
CA ASP A 66 10.63 -7.75 -2.26
C ASP A 66 10.20 -6.35 -2.72
N GLU A 67 10.49 -5.99 -3.97
CA GLU A 67 10.01 -4.74 -4.58
C GLU A 67 8.47 -4.69 -4.60
N LEU A 68 7.80 -5.79 -4.95
CA LEU A 68 6.34 -5.87 -4.86
C LEU A 68 5.85 -5.58 -3.43
N LEU A 69 6.50 -6.18 -2.42
CA LEU A 69 6.10 -5.99 -1.02
C LEU A 69 6.33 -4.56 -0.53
N GLU A 70 7.40 -3.90 -0.98
CA GLU A 70 7.63 -2.47 -0.71
C GLU A 70 6.53 -1.64 -1.36
N ASN A 71 6.28 -1.84 -2.66
CA ASN A 71 5.25 -1.09 -3.39
C ASN A 71 3.84 -1.31 -2.81
N LEU A 72 3.52 -2.51 -2.32
CA LEU A 72 2.23 -2.78 -1.65
C LEU A 72 2.09 -2.05 -0.31
N ARG A 73 3.18 -1.88 0.44
CA ARG A 73 3.15 -1.12 1.71
C ARG A 73 2.89 0.35 1.44
N ASP A 74 3.58 0.92 0.46
CA ASP A 74 3.42 2.32 0.07
C ASP A 74 1.99 2.57 -0.43
N ALA A 75 1.48 1.73 -1.35
CA ALA A 75 0.12 1.83 -1.87
C ALA A 75 -0.95 1.69 -0.76
N LEU A 76 -0.71 0.82 0.23
CA LEU A 76 -1.60 0.65 1.37
C LEU A 76 -1.60 1.89 2.27
N GLU A 77 -0.42 2.46 2.57
CA GLU A 77 -0.32 3.67 3.38
C GLU A 77 -1.05 4.85 2.73
N GLU A 78 -0.83 5.05 1.42
CA GLU A 78 -1.52 6.09 0.64
C GLU A 78 -3.04 5.90 0.65
N ALA A 79 -3.52 4.68 0.41
CA ALA A 79 -4.96 4.40 0.39
C ALA A 79 -5.61 4.65 1.76
N LEU A 80 -4.95 4.25 2.85
CA LEU A 80 -5.45 4.50 4.19
C LEU A 80 -5.48 6.00 4.52
N GLU A 81 -4.47 6.75 4.11
CA GLU A 81 -4.44 8.20 4.33
C GLU A 81 -5.51 8.92 3.53
N MET A 82 -5.69 8.57 2.25
CA MET A 82 -6.77 9.11 1.43
C MET A 82 -8.14 8.82 2.03
N ASN A 83 -8.38 7.60 2.50
CA ASN A 83 -9.64 7.25 3.17
C ASN A 83 -9.90 8.09 4.43
N ARG A 84 -8.85 8.39 5.23
CA ARG A 84 -8.98 9.27 6.40
C ARG A 84 -9.31 10.70 6.00
N LEU A 85 -8.62 11.22 4.97
CA LEU A 85 -8.87 12.57 4.45
C LEU A 85 -10.30 12.70 3.92
N ASP A 86 -10.76 11.72 3.13
CA ASP A 86 -12.12 11.70 2.59
C ASP A 86 -13.17 11.60 3.70
N ALA A 87 -12.94 10.78 4.72
CA ALA A 87 -13.85 10.65 5.87
C ALA A 87 -13.97 11.97 6.65
N ARG A 88 -12.85 12.66 6.90
CA ARG A 88 -12.82 13.98 7.54
C ARG A 88 -13.50 15.05 6.69
N ALA A 89 -13.27 15.03 5.37
CA ALA A 89 -13.89 15.96 4.43
C ALA A 89 -15.41 15.73 4.27
N ALA A 90 -15.87 14.49 4.48
CA ALA A 90 -17.28 14.14 4.47
C ALA A 90 -18.03 14.49 5.77
N ALA A 91 -17.31 14.65 6.88
CA ALA A 91 -17.88 15.15 8.13
C ALA A 91 -18.22 16.64 8.00
N ASP A 92 -19.40 17.04 8.49
CA ASP A 92 -19.81 18.44 8.59
C ASP A 92 -19.82 18.88 10.05
N GLY A 93 -19.35 20.10 10.33
CA GLY A 93 -19.24 20.65 11.68
C GLY A 93 -18.13 20.03 12.55
N GLU A 94 -18.33 20.08 13.88
CA GLU A 94 -17.39 19.52 14.85
C GLU A 94 -17.50 18.00 14.92
N PHE A 95 -16.37 17.29 14.92
CA PHE A 95 -16.31 15.83 15.00
C PHE A 95 -15.24 15.34 15.98
N GLU A 96 -15.39 14.09 16.43
CA GLU A 96 -14.44 13.37 17.28
C GLU A 96 -13.92 12.13 16.54
N GLU A 97 -12.63 11.84 16.68
CA GLU A 97 -12.01 10.62 16.16
C GLU A 97 -11.84 9.60 17.30
N VAL A 98 -12.45 8.42 17.17
CA VAL A 98 -12.41 7.34 18.17
C VAL A 98 -11.91 6.05 17.53
N SER A 99 -10.89 5.42 18.14
CA SER A 99 -10.38 4.11 17.70
C SER A 99 -11.40 3.01 17.97
N LEU A 100 -11.83 2.31 16.91
CA LEU A 100 -12.76 1.18 17.02
C LEU A 100 -12.07 -0.15 17.37
N VAL A 101 -10.78 -0.27 17.05
CA VAL A 101 -9.94 -1.42 17.39
C VAL A 101 -8.84 -0.97 18.33
N ARG A 102 -8.52 -1.82 19.31
CA ARG A 102 -7.65 -1.49 20.44
C ARG A 102 -6.18 -1.60 20.09
#